data_AF-A0A1Q3BMA1-F1
#
_entry.id   AF-A0A1Q3BMA1-F1
#
_cell.length_a   1.000
_cell.length_b   1.000
_cell.length_c   1.000
_cell.angle_alpha   90.00
_cell.angle_beta   90.00
_cell.angle_gamma   90.00
#
_symmetry.space_group_name_H-M   'P 1'
#
loop_
_entity.id
_entity.type
_entity.pdbx_description
1 polymer ?
#
loop_
_entity_poly.entity_id
_entity_poly.type
_entity_poly.pdbx_seq_one_letter_code
_entity_poly.pdbx_strand_id
1 'polypeptide(L)'
;QRQKEELQNRIIKLEMQLDAKEALELEIEQMRGTLNVMKHMGDDGDSEVLIKVEKVLEHMREKEEELEDLEALNQTLVVRERKSNDELVDACKELINVRVSSSSHPRDHIRVKRMGELGSRQFHAAMKRKYNEEEAEERASNMCSLWEEYLKDPDWH
;
A
#
# COMPACT_ATOMS: atom_id res chain seq x y z
N GLN A 1 13.59 -4.25 12.92
CA GLN A 1 14.97 -4.33 12.39
C GLN A 1 15.01 -5.08 11.05
N ARG A 2 14.51 -6.32 10.97
CA ARG A 2 14.39 -7.10 9.72
C ARG A 2 13.69 -6.36 8.56
N GLN A 3 12.52 -5.78 8.79
CA GLN A 3 11.80 -5.03 7.73
C GLN A 3 12.59 -3.83 7.20
N LYS A 4 13.42 -3.20 8.04
CA LYS A 4 14.26 -2.07 7.65
C LYS A 4 15.42 -2.54 6.75
N GLU A 5 16.06 -3.64 7.11
CA GLU A 5 17.12 -4.28 6.30
C GLU A 5 16.56 -4.79 4.96
N GLU A 6 15.35 -5.34 4.95
CA GLU A 6 14.68 -5.82 3.74
C GLU A 6 14.35 -4.69 2.77
N LEU A 7 13.84 -3.56 3.28
CA LEU A 7 13.63 -2.34 2.50
C LEU A 7 14.96 -1.78 1.95
N GLN A 8 16.02 -1.77 2.75
CA GLN A 8 17.34 -1.31 2.31
C GLN A 8 17.91 -2.18 1.19
N ASN A 9 17.82 -3.51 1.31
CA ASN A 9 18.24 -4.42 0.25
C ASN A 9 17.41 -4.23 -1.02
N ARG A 10 16.12 -3.91 -0.88
CA ARG A 10 15.25 -3.61 -2.03
C ARG A 10 15.66 -2.33 -2.74
N ILE A 11 16.02 -1.28 -1.98
CA ILE A 11 16.50 -0.01 -2.53
C ILE A 11 17.78 -0.24 -3.35
N ILE A 12 18.79 -0.91 -2.77
CA ILE A 12 20.05 -1.19 -3.46
C ILE A 12 19.82 -1.98 -4.76
N LYS A 13 18.91 -2.96 -4.72
CA LYS A 13 18.59 -3.74 -5.91
C LYS A 13 17.95 -2.87 -7.01
N LEU A 14 17.05 -1.96 -6.62
CA LEU A 14 16.39 -1.04 -7.56
C LEU A 14 17.39 -0.04 -8.16
N GLU A 15 18.32 0.49 -7.35
CA GLU A 15 19.40 1.36 -7.82
C GLU A 15 20.27 0.64 -8.87
N MET A 16 20.70 -0.60 -8.60
CA MET A 16 21.48 -1.39 -9.59
C MET A 16 20.70 -1.65 -10.89
N GLN A 17 19.37 -1.84 -10.80
CA GLN A 17 18.54 -2.03 -11.99
C GLN A 17 18.37 -0.74 -12.79
N LEU A 18 18.30 0.41 -12.10
CA LEU A 18 18.24 1.72 -12.73
C LEU A 18 19.55 2.01 -13.46
N ASP A 19 20.70 1.84 -12.81
CA ASP A 19 22.02 2.03 -13.43
C ASP A 19 22.19 1.14 -14.69
N ALA A 20 21.71 -0.10 -14.63
CA ALA A 20 21.75 -1.03 -15.77
C ALA A 20 20.83 -0.57 -16.92
N LYS A 21 19.65 0.00 -16.61
CA LYS A 21 18.75 0.57 -17.61
C LYS A 21 19.41 1.76 -18.30
N GLU A 22 19.94 2.71 -17.52
CA GLU A 22 20.59 3.92 -18.03
C GLU A 22 21.82 3.58 -18.91
N ALA A 23 22.60 2.57 -18.54
CA ALA A 23 23.73 2.11 -19.34
C ALA A 23 23.30 1.56 -20.71
N LEU A 24 22.21 0.79 -20.77
CA LEU A 24 21.67 0.26 -22.03
C LEU A 24 21.11 1.37 -22.91
N GLU A 25 20.44 2.37 -22.32
CA GLU A 25 19.91 3.55 -23.02
C GLU A 25 21.04 4.34 -23.70
N LEU A 26 22.15 4.54 -22.99
CA LEU A 26 23.35 5.19 -23.55
C LEU A 26 23.97 4.39 -24.71
N GLU A 27 24.02 3.06 -24.60
CA GLU A 27 24.55 2.18 -25.66
C GLU A 27 23.66 2.22 -26.91
N ILE A 28 22.33 2.23 -26.72
CA ILE A 28 21.36 2.40 -27.81
C ILE A 28 21.61 3.72 -28.55
N GLU A 29 21.81 4.82 -27.83
CA GLU A 29 22.08 6.11 -28.47
C GLU A 29 23.45 6.20 -29.14
N GLN A 30 24.48 5.55 -28.59
CA GLN A 30 25.77 5.43 -29.30
C GLN A 30 25.62 4.66 -30.62
N MET A 31 24.94 3.51 -30.60
CA MET A 31 24.70 2.71 -31.80
C MET A 31 23.93 3.50 -32.86
N ARG A 32 22.92 4.28 -32.44
CA ARG A 32 22.19 5.22 -33.32
C ARG A 32 23.10 6.23 -33.99
N GLY A 33 23.99 6.86 -33.22
CA GLY A 33 25.00 7.78 -33.75
C GLY A 33 25.90 7.12 -34.79
N THR A 34 26.42 5.92 -34.50
CA THR A 34 27.29 5.16 -35.41
C THR A 34 26.57 4.79 -36.71
N LEU A 35 25.33 4.31 -36.63
CA LEU A 35 24.51 3.98 -37.81
C LEU A 35 24.25 5.18 -38.69
N ASN A 36 23.97 6.34 -38.09
CA ASN A 36 23.72 7.56 -38.85
C ASN A 36 24.97 8.02 -39.62
N VAL A 37 26.16 7.86 -39.03
CA VAL A 37 27.44 8.13 -39.72
C VAL A 37 27.68 7.13 -40.85
N MET A 38 27.46 5.83 -40.62
CA MET A 38 27.65 4.79 -41.64
C MET A 38 26.70 4.95 -42.84
N LYS A 39 25.46 5.40 -42.62
CA LYS A 39 24.49 5.72 -43.68
C LYS A 39 24.98 6.77 -44.66
N HIS A 40 25.76 7.73 -44.19
CA HIS A 40 26.35 8.76 -45.05
C HIS A 40 27.64 8.31 -45.75
N MET A 41 28.17 7.13 -45.41
CA MET A 41 29.43 6.60 -45.95
C MET A 41 29.28 5.32 -46.80
N GLY A 42 28.13 4.64 -46.81
CA GLY A 42 27.93 3.33 -47.46
C GLY A 42 27.49 3.36 -48.93
N ASP A 43 27.88 2.33 -49.68
CA ASP A 43 27.41 2.02 -51.05
C ASP A 43 26.06 1.26 -51.01
N ASP A 44 25.33 1.23 -52.13
CA ASP A 44 23.87 0.99 -52.25
C ASP A 44 23.32 -0.29 -51.55
N GLY A 45 24.16 -1.30 -51.30
CA GLY A 45 23.80 -2.54 -50.59
C GLY A 45 23.74 -2.45 -49.05
N ASP A 46 24.54 -1.57 -48.43
CA ASP A 46 24.48 -1.33 -46.97
C ASP A 46 23.22 -0.52 -46.59
N SER A 47 22.62 0.17 -47.56
CA SER A 47 21.45 1.02 -47.38
C SER A 47 20.21 0.26 -46.88
N GLU A 48 19.95 -0.95 -47.37
CA GLU A 48 18.75 -1.72 -46.97
C GLU A 48 18.82 -2.20 -45.51
N VAL A 49 20.00 -2.63 -45.05
CA VAL A 49 20.22 -3.05 -43.65
C VAL A 49 20.06 -1.86 -42.72
N LEU A 50 20.63 -0.70 -43.09
CA LEU A 50 20.50 0.53 -42.32
C LEU A 50 19.03 0.98 -42.18
N ILE A 51 18.24 0.89 -43.25
CA ILE A 51 16.80 1.21 -43.22
C ILE A 51 16.04 0.26 -42.28
N LYS A 52 16.38 -1.04 -42.26
CA LYS A 52 15.74 -2.00 -41.34
C LYS A 52 16.08 -1.69 -39.88
N VAL A 53 17.34 -1.36 -39.60
CA VAL A 53 17.76 -0.99 -38.25
C VAL A 53 17.11 0.31 -37.79
N GLU A 54 17.00 1.32 -38.66
CA GLU A 54 16.30 2.58 -38.39
C GLU A 54 14.82 2.34 -38.02
N LYS A 55 14.13 1.44 -38.73
CA LYS A 55 12.75 1.06 -38.39
C LYS A 55 12.64 0.36 -37.03
N VAL A 56 13.58 -0.52 -36.69
CA VAL A 56 13.60 -1.17 -35.37
C VAL A 56 13.82 -0.15 -34.26
N LEU A 57 14.72 0.81 -34.48
CA LEU A 57 15.01 1.89 -33.54
C LEU A 57 13.86 2.88 -33.39
N GLU A 58 13.07 3.13 -34.45
CA GLU A 58 11.83 3.91 -34.36
C GLU A 58 10.80 3.18 -33.50
N HIS A 59 10.54 1.91 -33.81
CA HIS A 59 9.59 1.09 -33.06
C HIS A 59 10.01 0.91 -31.59
N MET A 60 11.31 0.86 -31.28
CA MET A 60 11.79 0.86 -29.90
C MET A 60 11.41 2.16 -29.18
N ARG A 61 11.61 3.33 -29.79
CA ARG A 61 11.20 4.61 -29.20
C ARG A 61 9.70 4.71 -28.96
N GLU A 62 8.90 4.30 -29.93
CA GLU A 62 7.43 4.25 -29.78
C GLU A 62 7.02 3.37 -28.58
N LYS A 63 7.73 2.26 -28.36
CA LYS A 63 7.48 1.36 -27.23
C LYS A 63 7.97 1.92 -25.89
N GLU A 64 9.06 2.69 -25.89
CA GLU A 64 9.55 3.41 -24.71
C GLU A 64 8.54 4.48 -24.27
N GLU A 65 8.02 5.28 -25.21
CA GLU A 65 6.97 6.28 -24.95
C GLU A 65 5.67 5.63 -24.44
N GLU A 66 5.22 4.53 -25.07
CA GLU A 66 4.05 3.77 -24.61
C GLU A 66 4.25 3.21 -23.19
N LEU A 67 5.47 2.79 -22.85
CA LEU A 67 5.81 2.30 -21.52
C LEU A 67 5.77 3.43 -20.48
N GLU A 68 6.33 4.61 -20.79
CA GLU A 68 6.29 5.78 -19.91
C GLU A 68 4.83 6.22 -19.64
N ASP A 69 3.99 6.25 -20.66
CA ASP A 69 2.56 6.56 -20.53
C ASP A 69 1.84 5.54 -19.63
N LEU A 70 2.14 4.24 -19.80
CA LEU A 70 1.59 3.18 -18.97
C LEU A 70 2.06 3.28 -17.51
N GLU A 71 3.33 3.62 -17.27
CA GLU A 71 3.88 3.84 -15.93
C GLU A 71 3.21 5.05 -15.25
N ALA A 72 3.04 6.16 -15.97
CA ALA A 72 2.34 7.34 -15.48
C ALA A 72 0.86 7.06 -15.13
N LEU A 73 0.17 6.30 -16.00
CA LEU A 73 -1.20 5.87 -15.76
C LEU A 73 -1.28 4.95 -14.53
N ASN A 74 -0.37 3.98 -14.40
CA ASN A 74 -0.32 3.08 -13.25
C ASN A 74 -0.13 3.84 -11.95
N GLN A 75 0.83 4.77 -11.91
CA GLN A 75 1.05 5.62 -10.73
C GLN A 75 -0.21 6.42 -10.35
N THR A 76 -0.91 6.96 -11.34
CA THR A 76 -2.19 7.67 -11.13
C THR A 76 -3.26 6.75 -10.54
N LEU A 77 -3.39 5.52 -11.07
CA LEU A 77 -4.34 4.54 -10.58
C LEU A 77 -4.04 4.11 -9.14
N VAL A 78 -2.77 3.90 -8.78
CA VAL A 78 -2.35 3.57 -7.41
C VAL A 78 -2.75 4.68 -6.44
N VAL A 79 -2.52 5.95 -6.79
CA VAL A 79 -2.92 7.08 -5.94
C VAL A 79 -4.45 7.13 -5.77
N ARG A 80 -5.20 6.91 -6.85
CA ARG A 80 -6.66 6.92 -6.83
C ARG A 80 -7.24 5.77 -6.01
N GLU A 81 -6.68 4.58 -6.14
CA GLU A 81 -7.11 3.39 -5.39
C GLU A 81 -6.90 3.60 -3.89
N ARG A 82 -5.71 4.05 -3.48
CA ARG A 82 -5.43 4.38 -2.06
C ARG A 82 -6.43 5.38 -1.51
N LYS A 83 -6.66 6.48 -2.22
CA LYS A 83 -7.62 7.51 -1.82
C LYS A 83 -9.04 6.94 -1.68
N SER A 84 -9.50 6.16 -2.66
CA SER A 84 -10.82 5.55 -2.63
C SER A 84 -10.96 4.53 -1.50
N ASN A 85 -9.89 3.79 -1.19
CA ASN A 85 -9.87 2.84 -0.10
C ASN A 85 -9.92 3.56 1.25
N ASP A 86 -9.17 4.64 1.42
CA ASP A 86 -9.21 5.47 2.64
C ASP A 86 -10.62 6.04 2.88
N GLU A 87 -11.25 6.60 1.84
CA GLU A 87 -12.64 7.09 1.89
C GLU A 87 -13.64 5.99 2.27
N LEU A 88 -13.48 4.78 1.71
CA LEU A 88 -14.33 3.63 2.01
C LEU A 88 -14.14 3.15 3.45
N VAL A 89 -12.90 3.04 3.90
CA VAL A 89 -12.55 2.65 5.27
C VAL A 89 -13.14 3.64 6.28
N ASP A 90 -13.04 4.94 6.02
CA ASP A 90 -13.59 5.97 6.90
C ASP A 90 -15.13 5.94 6.90
N ALA A 91 -15.78 5.76 5.75
CA ALA A 91 -17.23 5.57 5.68
C ALA A 91 -17.69 4.33 6.47
N CYS A 92 -16.94 3.22 6.41
CA CYS A 92 -17.21 2.03 7.22
C CYS A 92 -17.06 2.30 8.72
N LYS A 93 -16.02 3.01 9.15
CA LYS A 93 -15.84 3.39 10.57
C LYS A 93 -17.01 4.23 11.07
N GLU A 94 -17.43 5.24 10.30
CA GLU A 94 -18.57 6.09 10.65
C GLU A 94 -19.86 5.30 10.77
N LEU A 95 -20.14 4.39 9.82
CA LEU A 95 -21.33 3.54 9.88
C LEU A 95 -21.34 2.65 11.14
N ILE A 96 -20.19 2.06 11.49
CA ILE A 96 -20.04 1.27 12.72
C ILE A 96 -20.28 2.15 13.95
N ASN A 97 -19.68 3.35 14.00
CA ASN A 97 -19.85 4.29 15.10
C ASN A 97 -21.32 4.71 15.28
N VAL A 98 -22.01 5.08 14.20
CA VAL A 98 -23.44 5.44 14.23
C VAL A 98 -24.28 4.27 14.73
N ARG A 99 -24.03 3.06 14.23
CA ARG A 99 -24.79 1.87 14.61
C ARG A 99 -24.57 1.46 16.07
N VAL A 100 -23.33 1.47 16.55
CA VAL A 100 -23.00 1.20 17.96
C VAL A 100 -23.65 2.25 18.86
N SER A 101 -23.52 3.53 18.52
CA SER A 101 -24.08 4.64 19.30
C SER A 101 -25.61 4.60 19.36
N SER A 102 -26.28 4.21 18.28
CA SER A 102 -27.75 4.14 18.19
C SER A 102 -28.35 2.90 18.89
N SER A 103 -27.57 1.82 19.05
CA SER A 103 -28.00 0.57 19.69
C SER A 103 -28.11 0.62 21.23
N SER A 104 -27.98 1.81 21.80
CA SER A 104 -28.07 2.09 23.23
C SER A 104 -29.51 2.19 23.76
N HIS A 105 -30.53 1.96 22.91
CA HIS A 105 -31.93 1.94 23.35
C HIS A 105 -32.22 0.73 24.25
N PRO A 106 -32.70 0.94 25.50
CA PRO A 106 -32.90 -0.14 26.47
C PRO A 106 -33.88 -1.25 26.07
N ARG A 107 -34.67 -1.04 25.00
CA ARG A 107 -35.73 -1.95 24.54
C ARG A 107 -35.37 -2.81 23.34
N ASP A 108 -34.16 -2.69 22.80
CA ASP A 108 -33.75 -3.47 21.65
C ASP A 108 -33.32 -4.89 22.08
N HIS A 109 -33.97 -5.90 21.49
CA HIS A 109 -33.70 -7.32 21.76
C HIS A 109 -32.37 -7.79 21.14
N ILE A 110 -31.78 -6.99 20.24
CA ILE A 110 -30.50 -7.24 19.59
C ILE A 110 -29.58 -6.08 19.93
N ARG A 111 -28.45 -6.36 20.57
CA ARG A 111 -27.42 -5.37 20.89
C ARG A 111 -26.26 -5.48 19.91
N VAL A 112 -25.75 -4.34 19.45
CA VAL A 112 -24.55 -4.27 18.62
C VAL A 112 -23.38 -3.95 19.54
N LYS A 113 -22.28 -4.69 19.38
CA LYS A 113 -21.09 -4.53 20.21
C LYS A 113 -19.85 -4.55 19.33
N ARG A 114 -18.79 -3.81 19.69
CA ARG A 114 -17.50 -3.89 18.99
C ARG A 114 -16.80 -5.21 19.30
N MET A 115 -16.06 -5.73 18.32
CA MET A 115 -15.19 -6.89 18.55
C MET A 115 -14.18 -6.55 19.65
N GLY A 116 -14.02 -7.44 20.63
CA GLY A 116 -13.14 -7.22 21.79
C GLY A 116 -13.72 -6.36 22.92
N GLU A 117 -14.87 -5.70 22.73
CA GLU A 117 -15.51 -4.92 23.81
C GLU A 117 -16.06 -5.88 24.89
N LEU A 118 -15.88 -5.54 26.17
CA LEU A 118 -16.21 -6.37 27.33
C LEU A 118 -17.37 -5.79 28.15
N GLY A 119 -18.04 -6.63 28.93
CA GLY A 119 -19.24 -6.24 29.68
C GLY A 119 -18.88 -5.77 31.07
N SER A 120 -18.88 -4.45 31.33
CA SER A 120 -18.44 -3.88 32.62
C SER A 120 -19.20 -4.40 33.85
N ARG A 121 -20.45 -4.82 33.68
CA ARG A 121 -21.27 -5.40 34.76
C ARG A 121 -20.65 -6.63 35.42
N GLN A 122 -19.99 -7.48 34.65
CA GLN A 122 -19.40 -8.72 35.17
C GLN A 122 -18.18 -8.42 36.04
N PHE A 123 -17.33 -7.51 35.58
CA PHE A 123 -16.18 -7.03 36.34
C PHE A 123 -16.61 -6.30 37.60
N HIS A 124 -17.64 -5.46 37.52
CA HIS A 124 -18.19 -4.76 38.68
C HIS A 124 -18.73 -5.73 39.73
N ALA A 125 -19.50 -6.74 39.32
CA ALA A 125 -20.00 -7.77 40.23
C ALA A 125 -18.86 -8.56 40.90
N ALA A 126 -17.74 -8.79 40.20
CA ALA A 126 -16.57 -9.44 40.78
C ALA A 126 -15.83 -8.54 41.78
N MET A 127 -15.64 -7.25 41.46
CA MET A 127 -14.94 -6.29 42.33
C MET A 127 -15.72 -5.99 43.61
N LYS A 128 -17.06 -5.94 43.54
CA LYS A 128 -17.95 -5.77 44.71
C LYS A 128 -17.80 -6.82 45.81
N ARG A 129 -17.22 -7.99 45.48
CA ARG A 129 -16.96 -9.03 46.49
C ARG A 129 -15.79 -8.70 47.41
N LYS A 130 -14.93 -7.76 47.01
CA LYS A 130 -13.68 -7.44 47.71
C LYS A 130 -13.54 -5.97 48.10
N TYR A 131 -14.23 -5.06 47.43
CA TYR A 131 -14.06 -3.62 47.59
C TYR A 131 -15.38 -2.91 47.87
N ASN A 132 -15.30 -1.70 48.42
CA ASN A 132 -16.46 -0.82 48.57
C ASN A 132 -16.99 -0.36 47.20
N GLU A 133 -18.17 0.26 47.15
CA GLU A 133 -18.86 0.59 45.89
C GLU A 133 -18.00 1.45 44.94
N GLU A 134 -17.40 2.52 45.46
CA GLU A 134 -16.61 3.48 44.68
C GLU A 134 -15.31 2.83 44.15
N GLU A 135 -14.58 2.11 45.00
CA GLU A 135 -13.39 1.37 44.57
C GLU A 135 -13.72 0.22 43.63
N ALA A 136 -14.86 -0.45 43.82
CA ALA A 136 -15.28 -1.57 42.98
C ALA A 136 -15.60 -1.10 41.56
N GLU A 137 -16.22 0.07 41.41
CA GLU A 137 -16.52 0.68 40.12
C GLU A 137 -15.24 1.07 39.38
N GLU A 138 -14.34 1.81 40.04
CA GLU A 138 -13.06 2.22 39.46
C GLU A 138 -12.22 1.00 39.04
N ARG A 139 -12.06 0.02 39.93
CA ARG A 139 -11.27 -1.20 39.65
C ARG A 139 -11.89 -2.03 38.54
N ALA A 140 -13.22 -2.09 38.46
CA ALA A 140 -13.90 -2.81 37.40
C ALA A 140 -13.67 -2.13 36.05
N SER A 141 -13.75 -0.80 35.98
CA SER A 141 -13.49 -0.02 34.76
C SER A 141 -12.05 -0.19 34.27
N ASN A 142 -11.09 -0.10 35.18
CA ASN A 142 -9.67 -0.29 34.89
C ASN A 142 -9.39 -1.71 34.38
N MET A 143 -9.99 -2.72 35.02
CA MET A 143 -9.83 -4.11 34.60
C MET A 143 -10.48 -4.37 33.24
N CYS A 144 -11.70 -3.85 32.99
CA CYS A 144 -12.34 -3.97 31.68
C CYS A 144 -11.46 -3.39 30.58
N SER A 145 -11.01 -2.15 30.75
CA SER A 145 -10.20 -1.43 29.77
C SER A 145 -8.90 -2.17 29.44
N LEU A 146 -8.23 -2.72 30.46
CA LEU A 146 -7.01 -3.49 30.30
C LEU A 146 -7.22 -4.74 29.42
N TRP A 147 -8.29 -5.50 29.70
CA TRP A 147 -8.60 -6.70 28.92
C TRP A 147 -9.08 -6.36 27.51
N GLU A 148 -9.81 -5.26 27.32
CA GLU A 148 -10.18 -4.78 25.97
C GLU A 148 -8.95 -4.36 25.16
N GLU A 149 -7.92 -3.80 25.79
CA GLU A 149 -6.67 -3.45 25.13
C GLU A 149 -5.91 -4.70 24.67
N TYR A 150 -5.83 -5.73 25.53
CA TYR A 150 -5.24 -7.01 25.18
C TYR A 150 -5.97 -7.73 24.04
N LEU A 151 -7.30 -7.64 23.98
CA LEU A 151 -8.10 -8.24 22.91
C LEU A 151 -8.00 -7.49 21.56
N LYS A 152 -7.39 -6.30 21.53
CA LYS A 152 -7.10 -5.58 20.28
C LYS A 152 -5.82 -6.06 19.61
N ASP A 153 -5.00 -6.85 20.30
CA ASP A 153 -3.79 -7.41 19.73
C ASP A 153 -4.16 -8.51 18.70
N PRO A 154 -3.86 -8.32 17.41
CA PRO A 154 -4.12 -9.33 16.40
C PRO A 154 -3.26 -10.60 16.58
N ASP A 155 -2.16 -10.53 17.34
CA ASP A 155 -1.26 -11.67 17.63
C ASP A 155 -1.73 -12.50 18.84
N TRP A 156 -2.94 -12.25 19.36
CA TRP A 156 -3.52 -12.94 20.51
C TRP A 156 -3.92 -14.42 20.24
N HIS A 157 -3.74 -14.93 19.02
CA HIS A 157 -4.12 -16.29 18.60
C HIS A 157 -2.93 -17.22 18.34
#